data_AF-A0A7X9HC64-F1
#
_entry.id   AF-A0A7X9HC64-F1
#
_cell.length_a   1.000
_cell.length_b   1.000
_cell.length_c   1.000
_cell.angle_alpha   90.00
_cell.angle_beta   90.00
_cell.angle_gamma   90.00
#
_symmetry.space_group_name_H-M   'P 1'
#
loop_
_entity.id
_entity.type
_entity.pdbx_description
1 polymer ?
#
loop_
_entity_poly.entity_id
_entity_poly.type
_entity_poly.pdbx_seq_one_letter_code
_entity_poly.pdbx_strand_id
1 'polypeptide(L)'
;MKEYRIEIVVILMLFSVFAGSAMAQKTSLEEQFRNPVSEEASPWSFWYWMYGAVSKKAITADLEAMKEIGLGGTYLMPIRSPSDNTSFVYSPAYEQLTPEWWELVRFSMEEADRLKLKLGMHICDGFALAGGPWITPEKSMQKVVWSDTVISGGEIKCLRLPRPKTFENFYREIA
;
A
#
# COMPACT_ATOMS: atom_id res chain seq x y z
N MET A 1 14.81 66.76 -15.88
CA MET A 1 14.93 66.30 -14.47
C MET A 1 13.77 65.43 -13.98
N LYS A 2 12.53 65.55 -14.48
CA LYS A 2 11.40 64.69 -14.06
C LYS A 2 11.42 63.28 -14.66
N GLU A 3 11.85 63.10 -15.92
CA GLU A 3 11.88 61.79 -16.59
C GLU A 3 12.87 60.82 -15.96
N TYR A 4 14.12 61.26 -15.69
CA TYR A 4 15.13 60.46 -14.99
C TYR A 4 14.68 59.98 -13.60
N ARG A 5 13.79 60.72 -12.92
CA ARG A 5 13.25 60.32 -11.61
C ARG A 5 12.29 59.13 -11.71
N ILE A 6 11.53 59.01 -12.79
CA ILE A 6 10.59 57.89 -12.99
C ILE A 6 11.36 56.62 -13.35
N GLU A 7 12.36 56.73 -14.23
CA GLU A 7 13.23 55.59 -14.57
C GLU A 7 13.99 55.04 -13.37
N ILE A 8 14.55 55.91 -12.51
CA ILE A 8 15.25 55.49 -11.29
C ILE A 8 14.30 54.78 -10.33
N VAL A 9 13.06 55.26 -10.17
CA VAL A 9 12.06 54.61 -9.28
C VAL A 9 11.63 53.25 -9.84
N VAL A 10 11.46 53.14 -11.16
CA VAL A 10 11.13 51.86 -11.83
C VAL A 10 12.29 50.87 -11.74
N ILE A 11 13.54 51.32 -11.91
CA ILE A 11 14.74 50.48 -11.75
C ILE A 11 14.88 50.01 -10.29
N LEU A 12 14.65 50.88 -9.30
CA LEU A 12 14.67 50.51 -7.88
C LEU A 12 13.55 49.54 -7.51
N MET A 13 12.34 49.70 -8.06
CA MET A 13 11.25 48.73 -7.89
C MET A 13 11.60 47.38 -8.52
N LEU A 14 12.15 47.35 -9.74
CA LEU A 14 12.61 46.12 -10.40
C LEU A 14 13.74 45.43 -9.61
N PHE A 15 14.65 46.19 -9.01
CA PHE A 15 15.71 45.66 -8.15
C PHE A 15 15.16 45.04 -6.85
N SER A 16 14.12 45.66 -6.26
CA SER A 16 13.47 45.13 -5.05
C SER A 16 12.71 43.82 -5.31
N VAL A 17 12.11 43.67 -6.50
CA VAL A 17 11.42 42.44 -6.92
C VAL A 17 12.42 41.30 -7.18
N PHE A 18 13.60 41.61 -7.74
CA PHE A 18 14.67 40.62 -7.93
C PHE A 18 15.35 40.22 -6.60
N ALA A 19 15.53 41.16 -5.67
CA ALA A 19 16.15 40.88 -4.36
C ALA A 19 15.28 39.97 -3.47
N GLY A 20 13.94 40.10 -3.54
CA GLY A 20 13.01 39.22 -2.83
C GLY A 20 13.04 37.75 -3.30
N SER A 21 13.52 37.50 -4.52
CA SER A 21 13.61 36.16 -5.11
C SER A 21 14.86 35.39 -4.65
N ALA A 22 15.88 36.08 -4.15
CA ALA A 22 17.14 35.47 -3.71
C ALA A 22 17.07 34.87 -2.28
N MET A 23 16.06 35.25 -1.49
CA MET A 23 15.87 34.71 -0.13
C MET A 23 15.09 33.39 -0.11
N ALA A 24 14.72 32.85 -1.29
CA ALA A 24 14.15 31.52 -1.47
C ALA A 24 15.21 30.39 -1.41
N GLN A 25 16.42 30.69 -0.95
CA GLN A 25 17.45 29.68 -0.74
C GLN A 25 17.02 28.77 0.42
N LYS A 26 16.46 27.62 0.03
CA LYS A 26 16.28 26.42 0.85
C LYS A 26 17.44 26.30 1.83
N THR A 27 17.12 25.97 3.09
CA THR A 27 18.06 25.63 4.16
C THR A 27 19.28 24.89 3.61
N SER A 28 20.48 25.22 4.08
CA SER A 28 21.71 24.58 3.55
C SER A 28 21.63 23.06 3.67
N LEU A 29 22.37 22.31 2.83
CA LEU A 29 22.42 20.85 2.93
C LEU A 29 22.91 20.39 4.31
N GLU A 30 23.85 21.13 4.92
CA GLU A 30 24.30 20.89 6.29
C GLU A 30 23.16 21.04 7.31
N GLU A 31 22.31 22.07 7.15
CA GLU A 31 21.18 22.30 8.04
C GLU A 31 20.09 21.23 7.84
N GLN A 32 19.79 20.84 6.60
CA GLN A 32 18.87 19.73 6.32
C GLN A 32 19.40 18.39 6.85
N PHE A 33 20.71 18.19 6.86
CA PHE A 33 21.33 16.98 7.40
C PHE A 33 21.30 16.94 8.93
N ARG A 34 21.57 18.08 9.59
CA ARG A 34 21.52 18.17 11.06
C ARG A 34 20.10 18.17 11.60
N ASN A 35 19.22 18.89 10.93
CA ASN A 35 17.82 19.10 11.30
C ASN A 35 16.94 18.78 10.09
N PRO A 36 16.70 17.49 9.78
CA PRO A 36 15.83 17.12 8.68
C PRO A 36 14.42 17.65 8.93
N VAL A 37 14.08 18.73 8.22
CA VAL A 37 12.77 19.41 8.36
C VAL A 37 11.66 18.67 7.60
N SER A 38 12.03 17.78 6.65
CA SER A 38 11.08 17.09 5.79
C SER A 38 10.61 15.77 6.40
N GLU A 39 9.29 15.56 6.48
CA GLU A 39 8.66 14.27 6.76
C GLU A 39 9.11 13.17 5.77
N GLU A 40 9.58 13.55 4.57
CA GLU A 40 10.06 12.61 3.54
C GLU A 40 11.37 11.91 3.91
N ALA A 41 12.15 12.49 4.84
CA ALA A 41 13.40 11.88 5.30
C ALA A 41 13.18 10.85 6.42
N SER A 42 11.99 10.84 7.04
CA SER A 42 11.70 9.94 8.15
C SER A 42 11.53 8.50 7.65
N PRO A 43 12.16 7.50 8.31
CA PRO A 43 11.96 6.10 7.98
C PRO A 43 10.53 5.65 8.31
N TRP A 44 10.13 4.53 7.70
CA TRP A 44 8.83 3.89 7.89
C TRP A 44 9.01 2.42 8.29
N SER A 45 7.96 1.81 8.82
CA SER A 45 7.93 0.39 9.19
C SER A 45 6.82 -0.38 8.46
N PHE A 46 6.94 -1.71 8.44
CA PHE A 46 5.80 -2.60 8.25
C PHE A 46 5.17 -2.88 9.61
N TRP A 47 3.84 -2.81 9.68
CA TRP A 47 3.08 -3.10 10.89
C TRP A 47 2.10 -4.24 10.62
N TYR A 48 2.49 -5.42 11.09
CA TYR A 48 1.77 -6.65 10.86
C TYR A 48 0.78 -6.93 11.99
N TRP A 49 -0.49 -7.04 11.64
CA TRP A 49 -1.52 -7.52 12.55
C TRP A 49 -1.65 -9.02 12.42
N MET A 50 -1.12 -9.75 13.38
CA MET A 50 -1.02 -11.20 13.32
C MET A 50 -2.32 -11.86 13.79
N TYR A 51 -2.89 -12.75 12.97
CA TYR A 51 -4.03 -13.62 13.32
C TYR A 51 -5.25 -12.86 13.85
N GLY A 52 -5.48 -11.61 13.44
CA GLY A 52 -6.58 -10.80 13.97
C GLY A 52 -6.48 -10.43 15.46
N ALA A 53 -5.32 -10.65 16.09
CA ALA A 53 -5.06 -10.39 17.50
C ALA A 53 -4.74 -8.92 17.77
N VAL A 54 -5.76 -8.05 17.72
CA VAL A 54 -5.59 -6.59 17.72
C VAL A 54 -6.53 -5.92 18.72
N SER A 55 -6.05 -4.86 19.39
CA SER A 55 -6.87 -4.06 20.30
C SER A 55 -6.56 -2.57 20.16
N LYS A 56 -7.54 -1.70 20.46
CA LYS A 56 -7.35 -0.24 20.45
C LYS A 56 -6.20 0.21 21.37
N LYS A 57 -6.07 -0.42 22.54
CA LYS A 57 -4.97 -0.12 23.47
C LYS A 57 -3.60 -0.40 22.85
N ALA A 58 -3.45 -1.53 22.15
CA ALA A 58 -2.20 -1.88 21.47
C ALA A 58 -1.94 -0.94 20.28
N ILE A 59 -2.97 -0.60 19.51
CA ILE A 59 -2.87 0.36 18.40
C ILE A 59 -2.32 1.71 18.87
N THR A 60 -2.88 2.28 19.94
CA THR A 60 -2.38 3.54 20.51
C THR A 60 -0.92 3.40 20.95
N ALA A 61 -0.59 2.35 21.70
CA ALA A 61 0.76 2.14 22.22
C ALA A 61 1.80 1.97 21.08
N ASP A 62 1.46 1.19 20.05
CA ASP A 62 2.32 0.98 18.88
C ASP A 62 2.58 2.30 18.15
N LEU A 63 1.52 3.05 17.83
CA LEU A 63 1.65 4.30 17.06
C LEU A 63 2.34 5.41 17.86
N GLU A 64 2.11 5.51 19.18
CA GLU A 64 2.82 6.43 20.05
C GLU A 64 4.32 6.10 20.11
N ALA A 65 4.67 4.82 20.25
CA ALA A 65 6.07 4.38 20.21
C ALA A 65 6.72 4.67 18.86
N MET A 66 6.02 4.43 17.74
CA MET A 66 6.51 4.77 16.40
C MET A 66 6.78 6.28 16.26
N LYS A 67 5.90 7.12 16.80
CA LYS A 67 6.08 8.58 16.79
C LYS A 67 7.26 9.01 17.65
N GLU A 68 7.40 8.44 18.85
CA GLU A 68 8.47 8.75 19.80
C GLU A 68 9.86 8.51 19.20
N ILE A 69 10.03 7.41 18.47
CA ILE A 69 11.32 7.07 17.83
C ILE A 69 11.54 7.79 16.48
N GLY A 70 10.61 8.64 16.05
CA GLY A 70 10.76 9.48 14.87
C GLY A 70 10.40 8.82 13.53
N LEU A 71 9.56 7.78 13.52
CA LEU A 71 9.01 7.25 12.26
C LEU A 71 8.05 8.26 11.61
N GLY A 72 8.05 8.30 10.27
CA GLY A 72 7.13 9.12 9.48
C GLY A 72 5.79 8.44 9.20
N GLY A 73 5.76 7.11 9.25
CA GLY A 73 4.57 6.34 8.97
C GLY A 73 4.80 4.82 9.00
N THR A 74 3.75 4.09 8.68
CA THR A 74 3.79 2.62 8.65
C THR A 74 2.86 2.04 7.57
N TYR A 75 3.17 0.83 7.12
CA TYR A 75 2.31 0.03 6.25
C TYR A 75 1.52 -0.98 7.09
N LEU A 76 0.21 -0.77 7.22
CA LEU A 76 -0.70 -1.68 7.93
C LEU A 76 -1.02 -2.87 7.03
N MET A 77 -0.66 -4.08 7.49
CA MET A 77 -0.87 -5.33 6.74
C MET A 77 -1.31 -6.44 7.70
N PRO A 78 -2.59 -6.86 7.69
CA PRO A 78 -3.01 -8.03 8.45
C PRO A 78 -2.41 -9.31 7.84
N ILE A 79 -2.00 -10.24 8.70
CA ILE A 79 -1.33 -11.48 8.31
C ILE A 79 -2.01 -12.65 9.03
N ARG A 80 -2.56 -13.57 8.22
CA ARG A 80 -3.29 -14.78 8.64
C ARG A 80 -4.61 -14.49 9.36
N SER A 81 -5.48 -15.48 9.35
CA SER A 81 -6.78 -15.46 10.02
C SER A 81 -6.65 -15.92 11.48
N PRO A 82 -7.58 -15.52 12.38
CA PRO A 82 -7.71 -16.14 13.68
C PRO A 82 -7.68 -17.67 13.70
N SER A 83 -8.29 -18.33 12.70
CA SER A 83 -8.33 -19.80 12.61
C SER A 83 -6.97 -20.44 12.30
N ASP A 84 -6.03 -19.67 11.77
CA ASP A 84 -4.68 -20.15 11.45
C ASP A 84 -3.78 -20.22 12.68
N ASN A 85 -4.21 -19.69 13.82
CA ASN A 85 -3.43 -19.69 15.04
C ASN A 85 -3.62 -20.99 15.83
N THR A 86 -2.53 -21.74 16.00
CA THR A 86 -2.51 -22.99 16.78
C THR A 86 -1.62 -22.91 18.02
N SER A 87 -1.01 -21.75 18.30
CA SER A 87 0.17 -21.67 19.17
C SER A 87 -0.01 -20.78 20.40
N PHE A 88 -0.99 -19.89 20.44
CA PHE A 88 -1.22 -19.03 21.59
C PHE A 88 -2.68 -18.62 21.75
N VAL A 89 -3.08 -18.33 22.99
CA VAL A 89 -4.43 -17.92 23.34
C VAL A 89 -4.50 -16.40 23.35
N TYR A 90 -5.47 -15.86 22.61
CA TYR A 90 -5.77 -14.44 22.58
C TYR A 90 -7.27 -14.27 22.32
N SER A 91 -7.88 -13.25 22.92
CA SER A 91 -9.28 -12.92 22.74
C SER A 91 -9.50 -11.45 23.14
N PRO A 92 -10.31 -10.68 22.40
CA PRO A 92 -10.97 -11.06 21.14
C PRO A 92 -10.00 -11.16 19.95
N ALA A 93 -10.48 -11.81 18.89
CA ALA A 93 -9.80 -11.97 17.61
C ALA A 93 -10.76 -11.55 16.50
N TYR A 94 -10.29 -10.80 15.50
CA TYR A 94 -11.15 -10.24 14.47
C TYR A 94 -10.69 -10.68 13.08
N GLU A 95 -11.59 -11.35 12.36
CA GLU A 95 -11.38 -11.74 10.98
C GLU A 95 -11.32 -10.49 10.08
N GLN A 96 -10.42 -10.49 9.10
CA GLN A 96 -10.31 -9.44 8.10
C GLN A 96 -11.66 -9.23 7.39
N LEU A 97 -11.94 -7.97 7.03
CA LEU A 97 -13.16 -7.52 6.36
C LEU A 97 -14.45 -7.56 7.21
N THR A 98 -14.42 -8.02 8.45
CA THR A 98 -15.55 -7.89 9.39
C THR A 98 -15.75 -6.43 9.83
N PRO A 99 -16.97 -6.04 10.26
CA PRO A 99 -17.23 -4.70 10.80
C PRO A 99 -16.30 -4.32 11.96
N GLU A 100 -15.98 -5.26 12.84
CA GLU A 100 -15.10 -5.06 13.98
C GLU A 100 -13.64 -4.82 13.56
N TRP A 101 -13.16 -5.54 12.54
CA TRP A 101 -11.85 -5.29 11.96
C TRP A 101 -11.79 -3.90 11.31
N TRP A 102 -12.82 -3.51 10.57
CA TRP A 102 -12.90 -2.16 9.97
C TRP A 102 -12.93 -1.05 11.02
N GLU A 103 -13.56 -1.29 12.17
CA GLU A 103 -13.55 -0.36 13.31
C GLU A 103 -12.13 -0.17 13.89
N LEU A 104 -11.31 -1.23 13.92
CA LEU A 104 -9.91 -1.12 14.34
C LEU A 104 -9.06 -0.38 13.30
N VAL A 105 -9.30 -0.62 12.01
CA VAL A 105 -8.62 0.12 10.93
C VAL A 105 -8.97 1.61 11.02
N ARG A 106 -10.26 1.95 11.20
CA ARG A 106 -10.73 3.32 11.42
C ARG A 106 -10.03 3.97 12.61
N PHE A 107 -10.00 3.28 13.75
CA PHE A 107 -9.31 3.78 14.95
C PHE A 107 -7.81 3.99 14.72
N SER A 108 -7.16 3.11 13.96
CA SER A 108 -5.74 3.27 13.60
C SER A 108 -5.49 4.51 12.74
N MET A 109 -6.39 4.81 11.80
CA MET A 109 -6.32 6.02 10.99
C MET A 109 -6.52 7.29 11.84
N GLU A 110 -7.41 7.27 12.82
CA GLU A 110 -7.62 8.38 13.75
C GLU A 110 -6.38 8.64 14.62
N GLU A 111 -5.79 7.59 15.18
CA GLU A 111 -4.58 7.70 15.98
C GLU A 111 -3.37 8.16 15.16
N ALA A 112 -3.23 7.66 13.93
CA ALA A 112 -2.19 8.12 13.03
C ALA A 112 -2.34 9.61 12.68
N ASP A 113 -3.56 10.10 12.41
CA ASP A 113 -3.78 11.53 12.18
C ASP A 113 -3.50 12.38 13.43
N ARG A 114 -3.93 11.93 14.62
CA ARG A 114 -3.62 12.58 15.90
C ARG A 114 -2.12 12.75 16.10
N LEU A 115 -1.34 11.72 15.75
CA LEU A 115 0.12 11.68 15.93
C LEU A 115 0.91 12.24 14.73
N LYS A 116 0.22 12.62 13.66
CA LYS A 116 0.82 13.05 12.38
C LYS A 116 1.75 11.99 11.79
N LEU A 117 1.33 10.73 11.86
CA LEU A 117 1.91 9.62 11.13
C LEU A 117 1.12 9.39 9.83
N LYS A 118 1.81 8.94 8.78
CA LYS A 118 1.17 8.49 7.55
C LYS A 118 0.93 6.99 7.58
N LEU A 119 -0.10 6.53 6.86
CA LEU A 119 -0.43 5.12 6.72
C LEU A 119 -0.44 4.71 5.25
N GLY A 120 0.17 3.56 4.97
CA GLY A 120 -0.04 2.80 3.74
C GLY A 120 -0.77 1.49 4.03
N MET A 121 -1.45 0.94 3.02
CA MET A 121 -2.04 -0.40 3.08
C MET A 121 -1.65 -1.17 1.83
N HIS A 122 -1.49 -2.48 1.98
CA HIS A 122 -1.28 -3.37 0.85
C HIS A 122 -2.58 -3.57 0.04
N ILE A 123 -2.44 -3.92 -1.25
CA ILE A 123 -3.59 -4.00 -2.18
C ILE A 123 -4.46 -5.25 -1.98
N CYS A 124 -4.00 -6.20 -1.18
CA CYS A 124 -4.77 -7.35 -0.73
C CYS A 124 -4.40 -7.70 0.72
N ASP A 125 -5.22 -8.53 1.35
CA ASP A 125 -4.88 -9.16 2.63
C ASP A 125 -3.60 -10.01 2.52
N GLY A 126 -2.85 -10.15 3.60
CA GLY A 126 -1.55 -10.80 3.63
C GLY A 126 -0.40 -9.94 3.06
N PHE A 127 0.72 -10.60 2.76
CA PHE A 127 1.94 -9.92 2.32
C PHE A 127 2.12 -9.82 0.80
N ALA A 128 1.38 -10.60 0.01
CA ALA A 128 1.42 -10.60 -1.45
C ALA A 128 0.26 -11.43 -2.03
N LEU A 129 -0.20 -11.20 -3.27
CA LEU A 129 0.17 -10.12 -4.19
C LEU A 129 -1.08 -9.32 -4.62
N ALA A 130 -2.09 -10.00 -5.16
CA ALA A 130 -3.34 -9.37 -5.61
C ALA A 130 -4.50 -10.39 -5.60
N GLY A 131 -4.62 -11.14 -4.50
CA GLY A 131 -5.68 -12.15 -4.31
C GLY A 131 -6.92 -11.57 -3.64
N GLY A 132 -8.04 -12.31 -3.71
CA GLY A 132 -9.24 -12.00 -2.95
C GLY A 132 -10.36 -13.01 -3.21
N PRO A 133 -11.29 -13.20 -2.25
CA PRO A 133 -12.37 -14.18 -2.37
C PRO A 133 -13.37 -13.86 -3.51
N TRP A 134 -13.33 -12.64 -4.05
CA TRP A 134 -14.14 -12.20 -5.19
C TRP A 134 -13.55 -12.59 -6.57
N ILE A 135 -12.35 -13.18 -6.62
CA ILE A 135 -11.68 -13.55 -7.87
C ILE A 135 -12.07 -14.99 -8.26
N THR A 136 -12.73 -15.15 -9.40
CA THR A 136 -13.08 -16.47 -9.96
C THR A 136 -11.89 -17.08 -10.73
N PRO A 137 -11.87 -18.41 -10.98
CA PRO A 137 -10.84 -19.05 -11.80
C PRO A 137 -10.65 -18.39 -13.18
N GLU A 138 -11.73 -17.94 -13.80
CA GLU A 138 -11.72 -17.19 -15.07
C GLU A 138 -10.96 -15.85 -15.00
N LYS A 139 -11.04 -15.16 -13.85
CA LYS A 139 -10.41 -13.86 -13.62
C LYS A 139 -9.02 -13.96 -13.00
N SER A 140 -8.57 -15.17 -12.68
CA SER A 140 -7.24 -15.41 -12.13
C SER A 140 -6.17 -15.43 -13.24
N MET A 141 -4.91 -15.64 -12.87
CA MET A 141 -3.82 -15.81 -13.84
C MET A 141 -4.05 -17.07 -14.67
N GLN A 142 -4.03 -16.92 -16.00
CA GLN A 142 -4.31 -18.00 -16.94
C GLN A 142 -3.03 -18.70 -17.40
N LYS A 143 -3.17 -19.97 -17.79
CA LYS A 143 -2.09 -20.77 -18.38
C LYS A 143 -2.62 -21.64 -19.52
N VAL A 144 -1.77 -21.90 -20.50
CA VAL A 144 -2.08 -22.86 -21.56
C VAL A 144 -1.92 -24.28 -21.01
N VAL A 145 -2.92 -25.11 -21.25
CA VAL A 145 -2.95 -26.54 -20.92
C VAL A 145 -3.37 -27.30 -22.16
N TRP A 146 -2.93 -28.55 -22.29
CA TRP A 146 -3.28 -29.39 -23.42
C TRP A 146 -3.46 -30.84 -22.97
N SER A 147 -4.04 -31.62 -23.87
CA SER A 147 -4.14 -33.08 -23.81
C SER A 147 -3.81 -33.59 -25.21
N ASP A 148 -3.24 -34.78 -25.29
CA ASP A 148 -2.89 -35.40 -26.56
C ASP A 148 -3.46 -36.81 -26.66
N THR A 149 -3.63 -37.25 -27.91
CA THR A 149 -4.01 -38.62 -28.25
C THR A 149 -3.51 -38.94 -29.65
N VAL A 150 -3.20 -40.21 -29.89
CA VAL A 150 -2.74 -40.70 -31.20
C VAL A 150 -3.86 -41.55 -31.80
N ILE A 151 -4.22 -41.26 -33.06
CA ILE A 151 -5.26 -41.97 -33.79
C ILE A 151 -4.76 -42.42 -35.17
N SER A 152 -5.38 -43.47 -35.71
CA SER A 152 -5.20 -43.87 -37.10
C SER A 152 -6.03 -42.98 -38.04
N GLY A 153 -5.47 -42.61 -39.19
CA GLY A 153 -6.17 -41.83 -40.22
C GLY A 153 -7.28 -42.60 -40.95
N GLY A 154 -8.14 -41.88 -41.66
CA GLY A 154 -9.33 -42.42 -42.35
C GLY A 154 -10.60 -41.66 -41.96
N GLU A 155 -11.73 -42.36 -41.94
CA GLU A 155 -13.00 -41.77 -41.49
C GLU A 155 -13.03 -41.73 -39.94
N ILE A 156 -12.98 -40.53 -39.36
CA ILE A 156 -13.07 -40.33 -37.90
C ILE A 156 -14.51 -39.95 -37.54
N LYS A 157 -15.18 -40.81 -36.77
CA LYS A 157 -16.54 -40.57 -36.27
C LYS A 157 -16.58 -40.60 -34.75
N CYS A 158 -17.27 -39.63 -34.15
CA CYS A 158 -17.58 -39.58 -32.72
C CYS A 158 -16.36 -39.65 -31.77
N LEU A 159 -15.19 -39.19 -32.21
CA LEU A 159 -14.00 -39.12 -31.35
C LEU A 159 -14.22 -38.12 -30.21
N ARG A 160 -14.10 -38.58 -28.96
CA ARG A 160 -14.06 -37.71 -27.78
C ARG A 160 -12.61 -37.49 -27.39
N LEU A 161 -12.12 -36.27 -27.54
CA LEU A 161 -10.77 -35.92 -27.12
C LEU A 161 -10.68 -35.90 -25.59
N PRO A 162 -9.53 -36.30 -25.02
CA PRO A 162 -9.28 -36.14 -23.59
C PRO A 162 -9.34 -34.65 -23.22
N ARG A 163 -9.88 -34.31 -22.05
CA ARG A 163 -9.84 -32.93 -21.56
C ARG A 163 -8.51 -32.64 -20.86
N PRO A 164 -7.89 -31.47 -21.10
CA PRO A 164 -6.75 -31.01 -20.33
C PRO A 164 -7.07 -30.84 -18.83
N LYS A 165 -6.02 -30.70 -18.01
CA LYS A 165 -6.17 -30.44 -16.57
C LYS A 165 -6.95 -29.15 -16.30
N THR A 166 -7.99 -29.23 -15.49
CA THR A 166 -8.81 -28.08 -15.08
C THR A 166 -8.46 -27.63 -13.66
N PHE A 167 -8.59 -26.34 -13.37
CA PHE A 167 -8.52 -25.80 -12.01
C PHE A 167 -9.92 -25.38 -11.58
N GLU A 168 -10.43 -25.92 -10.46
CA GLU A 168 -11.80 -25.67 -9.98
C GLU A 168 -12.87 -25.82 -11.08
N ASN A 169 -12.72 -26.86 -11.91
CA ASN A 169 -13.59 -27.15 -13.07
C ASN A 169 -13.64 -26.06 -14.16
N PHE A 170 -12.79 -25.03 -14.09
CA PHE A 170 -12.69 -24.01 -15.12
C PHE A 170 -11.74 -24.45 -16.25
N TYR A 171 -12.23 -24.30 -17.49
CA TYR A 171 -11.51 -24.58 -18.72
C TYR A 171 -12.15 -23.83 -19.89
N ARG A 172 -11.31 -23.36 -20.83
CA ARG A 172 -11.76 -22.74 -22.07
C ARG A 172 -10.86 -23.20 -23.23
N GLU A 173 -11.50 -23.74 -24.26
CA GLU A 173 -10.84 -24.15 -25.50
C GLU A 173 -10.20 -22.95 -26.20
N ILE A 174 -9.03 -23.15 -26.79
CA ILE A 174 -8.34 -22.14 -27.62
C ILE A 174 -8.35 -22.57 -29.10
N ALA A 175 -7.90 -23.80 -29.38
CA ALA A 175 -7.78 -24.37 -30.72
C ALA A 175 -7.77 -25.90 -30.67
#